data_AF-A0A3N2RTL9-F1
#
_entry.id   AF-A0A3N2RTL9-F1
#
_cell.length_a   1.000
_cell.length_b   1.000
_cell.length_c   1.000
_cell.angle_alpha   90.00
_cell.angle_beta   90.00
_cell.angle_gamma   90.00
#
_symmetry.space_group_name_H-M   'P 1'
#
loop_
_entity.id
_entity.type
_entity.pdbx_description
1 polymer ?
#
loop_
_entity_poly.entity_id
_entity_poly.type
_entity_poly.pdbx_seq_one_letter_code
_entity_poly.pdbx_strand_id
1 'polypeptide(L)'
;MNDITALMATMKAAAEKATPGIWEMEQENIWFFQDGYTKHLMYVTQGDDVDDHQGHINTQYIAEVSPANVLALVEALEKAQAITAAAEKLVRCKGRYHSEQNYRALAALFGVNTPDLPPLESESRTVTVKLRDINEYLAEVHDKTLNLAFRRLAEGVRQGDVVAMLAAGIQVIEGEA
;
A
#
# COMPACT_ATOMS: atom_id res chain seq x y z
N MET A 1 -21.97 -11.16 15.59
CA MET A 1 -21.23 -10.06 14.97
C MET A 1 -21.61 -10.07 13.50
N ASN A 2 -22.34 -9.08 13.00
CA ASN A 2 -22.75 -9.04 11.59
C ASN A 2 -21.51 -8.80 10.71
N ASP A 3 -21.42 -9.51 9.59
CA ASP A 3 -20.38 -9.26 8.58
C ASP A 3 -20.52 -7.82 8.06
N ILE A 4 -19.53 -6.98 8.34
CA ILE A 4 -19.52 -5.55 7.97
C ILE A 4 -19.63 -5.37 6.45
N THR A 5 -19.10 -6.29 5.66
CA THR A 5 -19.17 -6.26 4.20
C THR A 5 -20.60 -6.46 3.72
N ALA A 6 -21.31 -7.42 4.31
CA ALA A 6 -22.71 -7.66 4.03
C ALA A 6 -23.58 -6.47 4.44
N LEU A 7 -23.28 -5.83 5.59
CA LEU A 7 -24.00 -4.63 6.02
C LEU A 7 -23.78 -3.44 5.08
N MET A 8 -22.54 -3.19 4.63
CA MET A 8 -22.28 -2.13 3.66
C MET A 8 -23.04 -2.34 2.36
N ALA A 9 -23.07 -3.59 1.85
CA ALA A 9 -23.80 -3.90 0.62
C ALA A 9 -25.31 -3.66 0.77
N THR A 10 -25.92 -4.06 1.90
CA THR A 10 -27.35 -3.84 2.12
C THR A 10 -27.68 -2.37 2.36
N MET A 11 -26.86 -1.63 3.10
CA MET A 11 -27.03 -0.20 3.34
C MET A 11 -26.88 0.62 2.06
N LYS A 12 -25.88 0.30 1.23
CA LYS A 12 -25.68 0.93 -0.08
C LYS A 12 -26.89 0.71 -0.99
N ALA A 13 -27.34 -0.53 -1.12
CA ALA A 13 -28.49 -0.87 -1.95
C ALA A 13 -29.79 -0.22 -1.44
N ALA A 14 -29.96 -0.07 -0.12
CA ALA A 14 -31.09 0.64 0.45
C ALA A 14 -31.03 2.14 0.15
N ALA A 15 -29.86 2.77 0.32
CA ALA A 15 -29.66 4.19 0.05
C ALA A 15 -29.83 4.52 -1.45
N GLU A 16 -29.34 3.69 -2.37
CA GLU A 16 -29.52 3.88 -3.82
C GLU A 16 -30.99 3.81 -4.27
N LYS A 17 -31.84 3.09 -3.53
CA LYS A 17 -33.28 2.98 -3.83
C LYS A 17 -34.10 4.09 -3.17
N ALA A 18 -33.60 4.69 -2.11
CA ALA A 18 -34.28 5.74 -1.39
C ALA A 18 -34.26 7.06 -2.17
N THR A 19 -35.03 8.05 -1.70
CA THR A 19 -35.05 9.37 -2.32
C THR A 19 -33.67 10.02 -2.23
N PRO A 20 -32.99 10.31 -3.35
CA PRO A 20 -31.61 10.77 -3.33
C PRO A 20 -31.43 12.12 -2.62
N GLY A 21 -30.20 12.37 -2.18
CA GLY A 21 -29.80 13.66 -1.61
C GLY A 21 -29.75 13.65 -0.08
N ILE A 22 -29.44 14.84 0.45
CA ILE A 22 -29.44 15.11 1.89
C ILE A 22 -30.88 15.37 2.30
N TRP A 23 -31.27 14.80 3.44
CA TRP A 23 -32.55 15.05 4.06
C TRP A 23 -32.35 16.02 5.23
N GLU A 24 -33.25 16.96 5.36
CA GLU A 24 -33.28 17.95 6.43
C GLU A 24 -34.54 17.77 7.28
N MET A 25 -34.53 18.33 8.48
CA MET A 25 -35.65 18.27 9.41
C MET A 25 -36.03 19.65 9.90
N GLU A 26 -37.34 19.93 9.89
CA GLU A 26 -37.93 21.12 10.52
C GLU A 26 -39.27 20.74 11.17
N GLN A 27 -39.44 21.06 12.45
CA GLN A 27 -40.69 20.80 13.20
C GLN A 27 -41.22 19.37 13.01
N GLU A 28 -40.35 18.37 13.18
CA GLU A 28 -40.69 16.94 13.06
C GLU A 28 -41.08 16.47 11.65
N ASN A 29 -40.85 17.32 10.64
CA ASN A 29 -41.02 16.99 9.24
C ASN A 29 -39.67 16.79 8.58
N ILE A 30 -39.53 15.68 7.86
CA ILE A 30 -38.34 15.41 7.06
C ILE A 30 -38.61 15.83 5.62
N TRP A 31 -37.68 16.56 5.02
CA TRP A 31 -37.80 17.10 3.68
C TRP A 31 -36.45 17.11 2.97
N PHE A 32 -36.44 17.42 1.68
CA PHE A 32 -35.21 17.60 0.90
C PHE A 32 -35.41 18.70 -0.15
N PHE A 33 -34.31 19.34 -0.55
CA PHE A 33 -34.32 20.38 -1.57
C PHE A 33 -33.93 19.80 -2.93
N GLN A 34 -34.77 20.00 -3.94
CA GLN A 34 -34.48 19.57 -5.30
C GLN A 34 -35.14 20.52 -6.30
N ASP A 35 -34.42 20.84 -7.38
CA ASP A 35 -34.93 21.68 -8.48
C ASP A 35 -35.49 23.04 -8.06
N GLY A 36 -34.94 23.63 -6.98
CA GLY A 36 -35.32 24.97 -6.52
C GLY A 36 -36.49 24.99 -5.54
N TYR A 37 -36.98 23.85 -5.06
CA TYR A 37 -38.08 23.78 -4.09
C TYR A 37 -37.89 22.69 -3.03
N THR A 38 -38.53 22.92 -1.88
CA THR A 38 -38.62 21.96 -0.79
C THR A 38 -39.68 20.90 -1.08
N LYS A 39 -39.28 19.64 -1.00
CA LYS A 39 -40.16 18.48 -1.09
C LYS A 39 -40.24 17.79 0.27
N HIS A 40 -41.44 17.69 0.83
CA HIS A 40 -41.66 16.94 2.07
C HIS A 40 -41.63 15.44 1.81
N LEU A 41 -40.91 14.72 2.66
CA LEU A 41 -40.72 13.27 2.56
C LEU A 41 -41.66 12.54 3.52
N MET A 42 -41.70 12.95 4.80
CA MET A 42 -42.53 12.35 5.83
C MET A 42 -42.84 13.33 6.97
N TYR A 43 -44.00 13.12 7.58
CA TYR A 43 -44.36 13.67 8.89
C TYR A 43 -44.07 12.58 9.91
N VAL A 44 -43.16 12.84 10.86
CA VAL A 44 -42.83 11.85 11.88
C VAL A 44 -43.77 12.05 13.06
N THR A 45 -44.65 11.07 13.27
CA THR A 45 -45.50 11.03 14.46
C THR A 45 -44.87 10.15 15.51
N GLN A 46 -44.74 10.72 16.69
CA GLN A 46 -44.25 10.04 17.86
C GLN A 46 -45.33 9.16 18.51
N GLY A 47 -44.92 8.03 19.12
CA GLY A 47 -45.81 7.19 19.92
C GLY A 47 -45.88 7.65 21.37
N ASP A 48 -46.97 7.28 22.06
CA ASP A 48 -47.31 7.74 23.43
C ASP A 48 -46.22 7.49 24.49
N ASP A 49 -45.38 6.46 24.29
CA ASP A 49 -44.33 6.05 25.25
C ASP A 49 -43.00 6.79 25.08
N VAL A 50 -42.89 7.68 24.09
CA VAL A 50 -41.66 8.44 23.81
C VAL A 50 -41.98 9.91 24.14
N ASP A 51 -41.07 10.64 24.80
CA ASP A 51 -41.26 12.08 25.06
C ASP A 51 -40.82 12.99 23.91
N ASP A 52 -41.40 14.19 23.79
CA ASP A 52 -41.15 15.13 22.69
C ASP A 52 -39.65 15.36 22.40
N HIS A 53 -38.82 15.35 23.44
CA HIS A 53 -37.37 15.52 23.28
C HIS A 53 -36.74 14.33 22.53
N GLN A 54 -37.09 13.12 22.93
CA GLN A 54 -36.62 11.90 22.28
C GLN A 54 -37.23 11.75 20.87
N GLY A 55 -38.47 12.19 20.65
CA GLY A 55 -39.09 12.22 19.32
C GLY A 55 -38.36 13.12 18.34
N HIS A 56 -38.01 14.33 18.80
CA HIS A 56 -37.19 15.26 18.03
C HIS A 56 -35.83 14.65 17.66
N ILE A 57 -35.12 14.04 18.63
CA ILE A 57 -33.82 13.40 18.40
C ILE A 57 -33.93 12.23 17.42
N ASN A 58 -34.97 11.40 17.55
CA ASN A 58 -35.18 10.27 16.65
C ASN A 58 -35.44 10.75 15.21
N THR A 59 -36.24 11.80 15.05
CA THR A 59 -36.51 12.41 13.74
C THR A 59 -35.24 13.00 13.14
N GLN A 60 -34.43 13.71 13.95
CA GLN A 60 -33.15 14.24 13.53
C GLN A 60 -32.20 13.13 13.08
N TYR A 61 -32.12 12.03 13.83
CA TYR A 61 -31.33 10.86 13.45
C TYR A 61 -31.75 10.30 12.08
N ILE A 62 -33.04 10.18 11.81
CA ILE A 62 -33.53 9.69 10.51
C ILE A 62 -33.11 10.62 9.37
N ALA A 63 -33.19 11.94 9.56
CA ALA A 63 -32.73 12.92 8.57
C ALA A 63 -31.20 12.84 8.36
N GLU A 64 -30.43 12.69 9.43
CA GLU A 64 -28.96 12.56 9.37
C GLU A 64 -28.54 11.29 8.62
N VAL A 65 -29.27 10.19 8.76
CA VAL A 65 -29.05 8.93 8.02
C VAL A 65 -29.69 9.01 6.62
N SER A 66 -29.61 10.18 5.99
CA SER A 66 -30.03 10.37 4.61
C SER A 66 -29.25 9.47 3.64
N PRO A 67 -29.81 9.13 2.47
CA PRO A 67 -29.14 8.31 1.47
C PRO A 67 -27.78 8.85 1.04
N ALA A 68 -27.64 10.18 0.91
CA ALA A 68 -26.36 10.79 0.58
C ALA A 68 -25.29 10.53 1.65
N ASN A 69 -25.65 10.68 2.94
CA ASN A 69 -24.73 10.46 4.05
C ASN A 69 -24.35 8.99 4.20
N VAL A 70 -25.32 8.07 4.04
CA VAL A 70 -25.07 6.63 4.07
C VAL A 70 -24.13 6.21 2.93
N LEU A 71 -24.35 6.68 1.71
CA LEU A 71 -23.49 6.37 0.56
C LEU A 71 -22.07 6.90 0.77
N ALA A 72 -21.92 8.12 1.27
CA ALA A 72 -20.61 8.70 1.58
C ALA A 72 -19.87 7.87 2.65
N LEU A 73 -20.58 7.42 3.69
CA LEU A 73 -20.01 6.57 4.74
C LEU A 73 -19.56 5.20 4.19
N VAL A 74 -20.41 4.55 3.38
CA VAL A 74 -20.07 3.25 2.76
C VAL A 74 -18.87 3.40 1.82
N GLU A 75 -18.82 4.45 1.00
CA GLU A 75 -17.69 4.70 0.10
C GLU A 75 -16.37 4.91 0.90
N ALA A 76 -16.42 5.66 2.01
CA ALA A 76 -15.26 5.84 2.88
C ALA A 76 -14.78 4.51 3.49
N LEU A 77 -15.71 3.65 3.92
CA LEU A 77 -15.41 2.33 4.45
C LEU A 77 -14.82 1.39 3.38
N GLU A 78 -15.38 1.36 2.16
CA GLU A 78 -14.85 0.59 1.03
C GLU A 78 -13.40 1.01 0.72
N LYS A 79 -13.11 2.32 0.71
CA LYS A 79 -11.75 2.84 0.52
C LYS A 79 -10.80 2.43 1.65
N ALA A 80 -11.24 2.51 2.91
CA ALA A 80 -10.43 2.12 4.05
C ALA A 80 -10.08 0.62 4.05
N GLN A 81 -11.02 -0.24 3.63
CA GLN A 81 -10.77 -1.67 3.46
C GLN A 81 -9.78 -1.95 2.33
N ALA A 82 -9.91 -1.25 1.19
CA ALA A 82 -8.97 -1.38 0.08
C ALA A 82 -7.54 -0.96 0.48
N ILE A 83 -7.40 0.12 1.25
CA ILE A 83 -6.10 0.56 1.81
C ILE A 83 -5.53 -0.50 2.75
N THR A 84 -6.35 -1.04 3.65
CA THR A 84 -5.93 -2.10 4.57
C THR A 84 -5.42 -3.33 3.82
N ALA A 85 -6.18 -3.79 2.81
CA ALA A 85 -5.79 -4.95 2.00
C ALA A 85 -4.50 -4.69 1.19
N ALA A 86 -4.30 -3.46 0.69
CA ALA A 86 -3.07 -3.07 0.02
C ALA A 86 -1.88 -3.04 0.98
N ALA A 87 -2.05 -2.46 2.17
CA ALA A 87 -1.03 -2.42 3.21
C ALA A 87 -0.62 -3.83 3.67
N GLU A 88 -1.59 -4.74 3.86
CA GLU A 88 -1.30 -6.14 4.17
C GLU A 88 -0.46 -6.82 3.09
N LYS A 89 -0.79 -6.60 1.81
CA LYS A 89 0.00 -7.14 0.69
C LYS A 89 1.41 -6.57 0.65
N LEU A 90 1.57 -5.27 0.88
CA LEU A 90 2.87 -4.60 0.93
C LEU A 90 3.76 -5.14 2.05
N VAL A 91 3.19 -5.39 3.23
CA VAL A 91 3.94 -5.95 4.37
C VAL A 91 4.24 -7.45 4.16
N ARG A 92 3.42 -8.17 3.38
CA ARG A 92 3.62 -9.60 3.08
C ARG A 92 4.51 -9.88 1.86
N CYS A 93 5.10 -8.88 1.20
CA CYS A 93 6.02 -9.10 0.08
C CYS A 93 7.20 -10.01 0.48
N LYS A 94 7.65 -10.88 -0.44
CA LYS A 94 8.68 -11.90 -0.17
C LYS A 94 10.02 -11.27 0.23
N GLY A 95 10.55 -11.69 1.38
CA GLY A 95 11.86 -11.33 1.90
C GLY A 95 11.77 -10.49 3.18
N ARG A 96 12.45 -10.95 4.25
CA ARG A 96 12.49 -10.28 5.58
C ARG A 96 12.86 -8.80 5.48
N TYR A 97 13.78 -8.47 4.56
CA TYR A 97 14.27 -7.12 4.32
C TYR A 97 13.18 -6.16 3.80
N HIS A 98 12.43 -6.53 2.75
CA HIS A 98 11.44 -5.64 2.14
C HIS A 98 10.19 -5.46 3.01
N SER A 99 9.75 -6.52 3.68
CA SER A 99 8.61 -6.43 4.62
C SER A 99 8.92 -5.48 5.78
N GLU A 100 10.14 -5.55 6.32
CA GLU A 100 10.57 -4.71 7.43
C GLU A 100 10.75 -3.25 7.01
N GLN A 101 11.34 -3.01 5.83
CA GLN A 101 11.46 -1.66 5.26
C GLN A 101 10.09 -1.03 5.00
N ASN A 102 9.14 -1.80 4.45
CA ASN A 102 7.76 -1.35 4.23
C ASN A 102 7.06 -1.04 5.55
N TYR A 103 7.24 -1.86 6.58
CA TYR A 103 6.66 -1.62 7.90
C TYR A 103 7.21 -0.33 8.54
N ARG A 104 8.54 -0.13 8.49
CA ARG A 104 9.18 1.10 9.00
C ARG A 104 8.68 2.35 8.26
N ALA A 105 8.53 2.29 6.94
CA ALA A 105 8.01 3.40 6.14
C ALA A 105 6.55 3.73 6.50
N LEU A 106 5.70 2.71 6.68
CA LEU A 106 4.31 2.89 7.10
C LEU A 106 4.24 3.49 8.52
N ALA A 107 5.00 2.94 9.47
CA ALA A 107 5.02 3.44 10.84
C ALA A 107 5.49 4.91 10.91
N ALA A 108 6.50 5.29 10.15
CA ALA A 108 6.93 6.68 10.01
C ALA A 108 5.85 7.58 9.40
N LEU A 109 5.17 7.13 8.34
CA LEU A 109 4.09 7.87 7.68
C LEU A 109 2.91 8.14 8.63
N PHE A 110 2.55 7.15 9.46
CA PHE A 110 1.43 7.24 10.40
C PHE A 110 1.84 7.75 11.80
N GLY A 111 3.11 8.10 12.01
CA GLY A 111 3.63 8.58 13.29
C GLY A 111 3.54 7.55 14.43
N VAL A 112 3.52 6.25 14.11
CA VAL A 112 3.42 5.15 15.08
C VAL A 112 4.82 4.63 15.40
N ASN A 113 5.07 4.32 16.67
CA ASN A 113 6.35 3.72 17.09
C ASN A 113 6.48 2.31 16.51
N THR A 114 7.55 2.04 15.77
CA THR A 114 7.90 0.67 15.38
C THR A 114 8.38 -0.11 16.61
N PRO A 115 8.07 -1.41 16.73
CA PRO A 115 8.79 -2.29 17.65
C PRO A 115 10.31 -2.18 17.42
N ASP A 116 11.11 -2.51 18.44
CA ASP A 116 12.56 -2.56 18.32
C ASP A 116 12.96 -3.68 17.36
N LEU A 117 13.03 -3.33 16.08
CA LEU A 117 13.37 -4.21 14.99
C LEU A 117 14.90 -4.14 14.82
N PRO A 118 15.58 -5.30 14.68
CA PRO A 118 17.03 -5.34 14.53
C PRO A 118 17.46 -4.45 13.36
N PRO A 119 18.69 -3.89 13.38
CA PRO A 119 19.21 -3.14 12.25
C PRO A 119 19.08 -3.97 10.97
N LEU A 120 18.59 -3.35 9.89
CA LEU A 120 18.56 -4.01 8.58
C LEU A 120 20.00 -4.41 8.26
N GLU A 121 20.27 -5.71 8.19
CA GLU A 121 21.56 -6.19 7.69
C GLU A 121 21.67 -5.72 6.24
N SER A 122 22.50 -4.70 6.00
CA SER A 122 23.01 -4.41 4.67
C SER A 122 24.04 -5.49 4.34
N GLU A 123 23.62 -6.74 4.17
CA GLU A 123 24.45 -7.69 3.44
C GLU A 123 24.43 -7.25 1.97
N SER A 124 25.18 -6.20 1.64
CA SER A 124 25.90 -6.20 0.38
C SER A 124 26.80 -7.44 0.46
N ARG A 125 26.30 -8.58 -0.03
CA ARG A 125 27.09 -9.80 -0.10
C ARG A 125 28.27 -9.49 -1.00
N THR A 126 29.44 -9.28 -0.40
CA THR A 126 30.70 -9.24 -1.13
C THR A 126 30.93 -10.64 -1.67
N VAL A 127 30.57 -10.86 -2.93
CA VAL A 127 30.84 -12.13 -3.60
C VAL A 127 32.27 -12.08 -4.11
N THR A 128 33.19 -12.68 -3.34
CA THR A 128 34.58 -12.83 -3.78
C THR A 128 34.66 -13.95 -4.81
N VAL A 129 34.88 -13.61 -6.08
CA VAL A 129 35.14 -14.59 -7.15
C VAL A 129 36.65 -14.78 -7.26
N LYS A 130 37.16 -15.98 -6.97
CA LYS A 130 38.56 -16.33 -7.28
C LYS A 130 38.67 -16.62 -8.78
N LEU A 131 39.22 -15.68 -9.53
CA LEU A 131 39.64 -15.91 -10.91
C LEU A 131 40.97 -16.70 -10.89
N ARG A 132 41.08 -17.76 -11.71
CA ARG A 132 42.36 -18.50 -11.88
C ARG A 132 43.41 -17.56 -12.48
N ASP A 133 44.67 -17.71 -12.05
CA ASP A 133 45.76 -16.92 -12.63
C ASP A 133 45.93 -17.32 -14.10
N ILE A 134 45.89 -16.33 -14.98
CA ILE A 134 46.11 -16.51 -16.42
C ILE A 134 47.51 -17.10 -16.69
N ASN A 135 48.47 -16.83 -15.82
CA ASN A 135 49.85 -17.30 -15.97
C ASN A 135 49.96 -18.81 -15.88
N GLU A 136 49.05 -19.49 -15.17
CA GLU A 136 48.99 -20.96 -15.14
C GLU A 136 48.70 -21.54 -16.54
N TYR A 137 47.84 -20.89 -17.32
CA TYR A 137 47.52 -21.31 -18.69
C TYR A 137 48.59 -20.93 -19.72
N LEU A 138 49.35 -19.86 -19.45
CA LEU A 138 50.38 -19.36 -20.37
C LEU A 138 51.76 -20.01 -20.15
N ALA A 139 51.94 -20.75 -19.06
CA ALA A 139 53.20 -21.45 -18.74
C ALA A 139 53.62 -22.46 -19.81
N GLU A 140 52.65 -23.04 -20.53
CA GLU A 140 52.90 -24.02 -21.59
C GLU A 140 53.15 -23.39 -22.98
N VAL A 141 52.96 -22.07 -23.14
CA VAL A 141 53.16 -21.37 -24.42
C VAL A 141 54.60 -20.86 -24.52
N HIS A 142 55.42 -21.61 -25.26
CA HIS A 142 56.87 -21.35 -25.38
C HIS A 142 57.22 -20.28 -26.42
N ASP A 143 56.30 -19.96 -27.34
CA ASP A 143 56.47 -18.86 -28.30
C ASP A 143 56.20 -17.52 -27.62
N LYS A 144 57.22 -16.64 -27.60
CA LYS A 144 57.17 -15.35 -26.89
C LYS A 144 56.14 -14.38 -27.46
N THR A 145 55.93 -14.41 -28.78
CA THR A 145 55.00 -13.51 -29.47
C THR A 145 53.56 -13.92 -29.16
N LEU A 146 53.30 -15.23 -29.23
CA LEU A 146 52.00 -15.81 -28.94
C LEU A 146 51.66 -15.69 -27.45
N ASN A 147 52.63 -15.88 -26.55
CA ASN A 147 52.47 -15.68 -25.11
C ASN A 147 52.05 -14.23 -24.78
N LEU A 148 52.69 -13.24 -25.41
CA LEU A 148 52.34 -11.83 -25.23
C LEU A 148 50.95 -11.50 -25.77
N ALA A 149 50.58 -12.05 -26.93
CA ALA A 149 49.27 -11.84 -27.53
C ALA A 149 48.14 -12.39 -26.63
N PHE A 150 48.31 -13.59 -26.08
CA PHE A 150 47.32 -14.17 -25.17
C PHE A 150 47.22 -13.43 -23.84
N ARG A 151 48.34 -12.92 -23.29
CA ARG A 151 48.32 -12.10 -22.08
C ARG A 151 47.47 -10.83 -22.28
N ARG A 152 47.68 -10.12 -23.38
CA ARG A 152 46.91 -8.90 -23.71
C ARG A 152 45.42 -9.18 -23.93
N LEU A 153 45.09 -10.29 -24.59
CA LEU A 153 43.70 -10.71 -24.78
C LEU A 153 43.01 -10.95 -23.43
N ALA A 154 43.68 -11.67 -22.52
CA ALA A 154 43.15 -11.98 -21.20
C ALA A 154 42.98 -10.76 -20.29
N GLU A 155 43.92 -9.82 -20.33
CA GLU A 155 43.80 -8.53 -19.65
C GLU A 155 42.58 -7.75 -20.16
N GLY A 156 42.40 -7.70 -21.48
CA GLY A 156 41.23 -7.05 -22.09
C GLY A 156 39.89 -7.67 -21.69
N VAL A 157 39.80 -9.01 -21.67
CA VAL A 157 38.59 -9.72 -21.22
C VAL A 157 38.28 -9.41 -19.76
N ARG A 158 39.29 -9.49 -18.87
CA ARG A 158 39.12 -9.16 -17.44
C ARG A 158 38.65 -7.73 -17.24
N GLN A 159 39.22 -6.78 -17.96
CA GLN A 159 38.79 -5.39 -17.88
C GLN A 159 37.33 -5.22 -18.32
N GLY A 160 36.91 -5.92 -19.39
CA GLY A 160 35.51 -5.95 -19.83
C GLY A 160 34.56 -6.53 -18.78
N ASP A 161 34.94 -7.63 -18.14
CA ASP A 161 34.15 -8.27 -17.08
C ASP A 161 33.99 -7.36 -15.87
N VAL A 162 35.07 -6.69 -15.43
CA VAL A 162 35.03 -5.73 -14.32
C VAL A 162 34.11 -4.55 -14.63
N VAL A 163 34.18 -4.01 -15.85
CA VAL A 163 33.28 -2.92 -16.28
C VAL A 163 31.82 -3.37 -16.27
N ALA A 164 31.52 -4.59 -16.74
CA ALA A 164 30.17 -5.13 -16.73
C ALA A 164 29.64 -5.35 -15.30
N MET A 165 30.49 -5.83 -14.39
CA MET A 165 30.14 -6.02 -12.97
C MET A 165 29.86 -4.68 -12.27
N LEU A 166 30.68 -3.66 -12.51
CA LEU A 166 30.46 -2.31 -11.97
C LEU A 166 29.17 -1.69 -12.52
N ALA A 167 28.87 -1.86 -13.81
CA ALA A 167 27.62 -1.40 -14.42
C ALA A 167 26.38 -2.10 -13.83
N ALA A 168 26.53 -3.34 -13.34
CA ALA A 168 25.50 -4.07 -12.61
C ALA A 168 25.43 -3.71 -11.12
N GLY A 169 26.23 -2.74 -10.64
CA GLY A 169 26.25 -2.30 -9.24
C GLY A 169 26.96 -3.26 -8.28
N ILE A 170 27.77 -4.17 -8.80
CA ILE A 170 28.55 -5.13 -8.01
C ILE A 170 29.89 -4.48 -7.62
N GLN A 171 30.22 -4.52 -6.33
CA GLN A 171 31.55 -4.10 -5.85
C GLN A 171 32.59 -5.16 -6.18
N VAL A 172 33.63 -4.78 -6.92
CA VAL A 172 34.78 -5.64 -7.25
C VAL A 172 35.94 -5.26 -6.32
N ILE A 173 36.46 -6.24 -5.58
CA ILE A 173 37.70 -6.12 -4.81
C ILE A 173 38.75 -6.96 -5.52
N GLU A 174 39.76 -6.32 -6.11
CA GLU A 174 40.91 -7.04 -6.63
C GLU A 174 41.70 -7.57 -5.42
N GLY A 175 41.72 -8.90 -5.25
CA GLY A 175 42.57 -9.52 -4.24
C GLY A 175 44.04 -9.35 -4.65
N GLU A 176 44.87 -8.81 -3.77
CA GLU A 176 46.32 -8.86 -3.93
C GLU A 176 46.75 -10.33 -4.07
N ALA A 177 47.55 -10.60 -5.11
CA ALA A 177 48.17 -11.89 -5.38
C ALA A 177 49.36 -12.15 -4.45
#